data_AF-A0A0C3Q6X9-F1
#
_entry.id   AF-A0A0C3Q6X9-F1
#
_cell.length_a   1.000
_cell.length_b   1.000
_cell.length_c   1.000
_cell.angle_alpha   90.00
_cell.angle_beta   90.00
_cell.angle_gamma   90.00
#
_symmetry.space_group_name_H-M   'P 1'
#
loop_
_entity.id
_entity.type
_entity.pdbx_description
1 polymer ?
#
loop_
_entity_poly.entity_id
_entity_poly.type
_entity_poly.pdbx_seq_one_letter_code
_entity_poly.pdbx_strand_id
1 'polypeptide(L)' 'MLFPAPMGALTQLWLGTSPETVDFNGKWAIPWAREGKFLGPNNVDEMGPKLWEWVEEQRKEVL' A
#
# COMPACT_ATOMS: atom_id res chain seq x y z
N MET A 1 -11.56 12.04 -15.83
CA MET A 1 -11.87 10.85 -16.64
C MET A 1 -11.85 9.64 -15.71
N LEU A 2 -12.87 8.78 -15.77
CA LEU A 2 -12.94 7.52 -15.02
C LEU A 2 -12.63 6.35 -15.95
N PHE A 3 -12.04 5.28 -15.43
CA PHE A 3 -11.69 4.06 -16.17
C PHE A 3 -12.70 2.94 -15.88
N PRO A 4 -12.85 1.94 -16.76
CA PRO A 4 -13.69 0.76 -16.50
C PRO A 4 -13.33 0.06 -15.19
N ALA A 5 -14.33 -0.40 -14.46
CA ALA A 5 -14.16 -1.06 -13.15
C ALA A 5 -13.13 -2.21 -13.16
N PRO A 6 -13.03 -3.07 -14.20
CA PRO A 6 -12.02 -4.14 -14.24
C PRO A 6 -10.58 -3.65 -14.18
N MET A 7 -10.31 -2.41 -14.61
CA MET A 7 -8.94 -1.88 -14.56
C MET A 7 -8.48 -1.62 -13.11
N GLY A 8 -9.41 -1.30 -12.19
CA GLY A 8 -9.09 -0.94 -10.81
C GLY A 8 -8.35 -2.02 -10.02
N ALA A 9 -8.55 -3.30 -10.38
CA ALA A 9 -7.90 -4.43 -9.71
C ALA A 9 -6.48 -4.73 -10.23
N LEU A 10 -6.09 -4.19 -11.40
CA LEU A 10 -4.86 -4.61 -12.10
C LEU A 10 -3.60 -4.44 -11.26
N THR A 11 -3.43 -3.29 -10.60
CA THR A 11 -2.22 -3.03 -9.80
C THR A 11 -2.12 -3.98 -8.61
N GLN A 12 -3.22 -4.28 -7.92
CA GLN A 12 -3.21 -5.20 -6.78
C GLN A 12 -2.99 -6.65 -7.22
N LEU A 13 -3.65 -7.07 -8.30
CA LEU A 13 -3.46 -8.42 -8.87
C LEU A 13 -2.01 -8.62 -9.30
N TRP A 14 -1.43 -7.64 -9.98
CA TRP A 14 -0.03 -7.65 -10.40
C TRP A 14 0.93 -7.78 -9.21
N LEU A 15 0.77 -6.94 -8.17
CA LEU A 15 1.61 -6.98 -6.95
C LEU A 15 1.54 -8.34 -6.24
N GLY A 16 0.36 -8.94 -6.18
CA GLY A 16 0.14 -10.19 -5.45
C GLY A 16 0.51 -11.46 -6.23
N THR A 17 0.73 -11.38 -7.54
CA THR A 17 0.86 -12.58 -8.39
C THR A 17 2.05 -12.56 -9.36
N SER A 18 2.62 -11.40 -9.68
CA SER A 18 3.72 -11.32 -10.63
C SER A 18 5.07 -11.65 -9.96
N PRO A 19 5.92 -12.48 -10.57
CA PRO A 19 7.29 -12.69 -10.10
C PRO A 19 8.13 -11.41 -10.07
N GLU A 20 7.83 -10.43 -10.93
CA GLU A 20 8.59 -9.16 -11.00
C GLU A 20 8.42 -8.28 -9.75
N THR A 21 7.37 -8.54 -8.95
CA THR A 21 7.05 -7.75 -7.76
C THR A 21 7.52 -8.42 -6.47
N VAL A 22 8.35 -9.48 -6.55
CA VAL A 22 8.85 -10.20 -5.36
C VAL A 22 9.61 -9.27 -4.39
N ASP A 23 10.38 -8.33 -4.92
CA ASP A 23 11.18 -7.37 -4.15
C ASP A 23 10.46 -6.02 -3.96
N PHE A 24 9.14 -5.98 -4.12
CA PHE A 24 8.35 -4.74 -3.99
C PHE A 24 7.92 -4.44 -2.56
N ASN A 25 8.32 -5.23 -1.57
CA ASN A 25 8.05 -4.93 -0.18
C ASN A 25 8.61 -3.56 0.21
N GLY A 26 7.78 -2.70 0.81
CA GLY A 26 8.13 -1.32 1.16
C GLY A 26 8.16 -0.33 -0.01
N LYS A 27 7.88 -0.77 -1.24
CA LYS A 27 7.74 0.11 -2.41
C LYS A 27 6.30 0.60 -2.60
N TRP A 28 6.13 1.56 -3.50
CA TRP A 28 4.82 2.05 -3.94
C TRP A 28 4.49 1.54 -5.33
N ALA A 29 3.22 1.30 -5.60
CA ALA A 29 2.72 1.04 -6.94
C ALA A 29 1.67 2.07 -7.30
N ILE A 30 1.64 2.47 -8.56
CA ILE A 30 0.66 3.41 -9.11
C ILE A 30 -0.28 2.67 -10.08
N PRO A 31 -1.41 3.28 -10.49
CA PRO A 31 -2.34 2.64 -11.40
C PRO A 31 -1.65 2.09 -12.66
N TRP A 32 -2.15 0.93 -13.08
CA TRP A 32 -1.76 0.20 -14.29
C TRP A 32 -0.42 -0.52 -14.16
N ALA A 33 -0.22 -1.25 -13.05
CA ALA A 33 0.90 -2.16 -12.84
C ALA A 33 2.28 -1.52 -13.06
N ARG A 34 2.57 -0.46 -12.29
CA ARG A 34 3.85 0.27 -12.38
C ARG A 34 4.38 0.58 -10.99
N GLU A 35 5.70 0.51 -10.83
CA GLU A 35 6.38 1.03 -9.65
C GLU A 35 6.18 2.55 -9.58
N GLY A 36 5.75 3.02 -8.40
CA GLY A 36 5.66 4.42 -8.07
C GLY A 36 6.96 4.92 -7.45
N LYS A 37 7.37 6.14 -7.80
CA LYS A 37 8.47 6.81 -7.11
C LYS A 37 7.96 7.43 -5.82
N PHE A 38 8.71 7.27 -4.75
CA PHE A 38 8.52 8.01 -3.51
C PHE A 38 8.82 9.50 -3.71
N LEU A 39 7.87 10.38 -3.38
CA LEU A 39 7.96 11.82 -3.72
C LEU A 39 8.18 12.78 -2.54
N GLY A 40 8.29 12.33 -1.29
CA GLY A 40 8.34 13.30 -0.19
C GLY A 40 8.94 12.80 1.12
N PRO A 41 9.19 13.72 2.07
CA PRO A 41 9.60 13.36 3.42
C PRO A 41 8.38 12.75 4.12
N ASN A 42 8.30 11.44 4.17
CA ASN A 42 7.29 10.82 5.01
C ASN A 42 7.91 10.61 6.39
N ASN A 43 7.25 11.12 7.43
CA ASN A 43 7.57 10.78 8.82
C ASN A 43 7.18 9.32 9.12
N VAL A 44 7.33 8.38 8.18
CA VAL A 44 6.88 6.98 8.31
C VAL A 44 7.56 6.31 9.50
N ASP A 45 8.84 6.60 9.73
CA ASP A 45 9.58 6.04 10.87
C ASP A 45 9.03 6.53 12.22
N GLU A 46 8.43 7.73 12.27
CA GLU A 46 7.83 8.28 13.48
C GLU A 46 6.33 7.95 13.60
N MET A 47 5.59 8.05 12.50
CA MET A 47 4.14 7.90 12.44
C MET A 47 3.70 6.44 12.37
N GLY A 48 4.50 5.57 11.74
CA GLY A 48 4.22 4.14 11.61
C GLY A 48 4.01 3.47 12.97
N PRO A 49 4.98 3.55 13.90
CA PRO A 49 4.83 2.98 15.25
C PRO A 49 3.66 3.59 16.03
N LYS A 50 3.48 4.92 15.97
CA LYS A 50 2.37 5.61 16.66
C LYS A 50 1.00 5.14 16.15
N LEU A 51 0.85 5.00 14.84
CA LEU A 51 -0.38 4.49 14.22
C LEU A 51 -0.61 3.03 14.60
N TRP A 52 0.44 2.21 14.62
CA TRP A 52 0.35 0.81 15.04
C TRP A 52 -0.17 0.72 16.47
N GLU A 53 0.50 1.37 17.43
CA GLU A 53 0.07 1.40 18.84
C GLU A 53 -1.37 1.86 19.00
N TRP A 54 -1.78 2.89 18.26
CA TRP A 54 -3.16 3.38 18.29
C TRP A 54 -4.16 2.31 17.78
N VAL A 55 -3.89 1.66 16.65
CA VAL A 55 -4.74 0.56 16.14
C VAL A 55 -4.82 -0.60 17.14
N GLU A 56 -3.70 -0.96 17.76
CA GLU A 56 -3.64 -2.03 18.77
C GLU A 56 -4.45 -1.70 20.02
N GLU A 57 -4.61 -0.43 20.35
CA GLU A 57 -5.46 0.02 21.45
C GLU A 57 -6.94 -0.02 21.06
N GLN A 58 -7.31 0.54 19.89
CA GLN A 58 -8.71 0.59 19.45
C GLN A 58 -9.34 -0.79 19.26
N ARG A 59 -8.57 -1.79 18.79
CA ARG A 59 -9.10 -3.15 18.61
C ARG A 59 -9.49 -3.84 19.93
N LYS A 60 -8.94 -3.40 21.08
CA LYS A 60 -9.26 -3.98 22.39
C LYS A 60 -10.67 -3.62 22.84
N GLU A 61 -11.27 -2.56 22.29
CA GLU A 61 -12.64 -2.16 22.61
C GLU A 61 -13.69 -2.99 21.86
N VAL A 62 -13.29 -3.72 20.81
CA VAL A 62 -14.18 -4.48 19.92
C VAL A 62 -14.16 -5.99 20.20
N LEU A 63 -13.25 -6.46 21.06
CA LEU A 63 -13.10 -7.86 21.50
C LEU A 63 -13.37 -7.99 23.00
#